data_AF-A0A349XSK3-F1
#
_entry.id   AF-A0A349XSK3-F1
#
_cell.length_a   1.000
_cell.length_b   1.000
_cell.length_c   1.000
_cell.angle_alpha   90.00
_cell.angle_beta   90.00
_cell.angle_gamma   90.00
#
_symmetry.space_group_name_H-M   'P 1'
#
loop_
_entity.id
_entity.type
_entity.pdbx_description
1 polymer ?
#
loop_
_entity_poly.entity_id
_entity_poly.type
_entity_poly.pdbx_seq_one_letter_code
_entity_poly.pdbx_strand_id
1 'polypeptide(L)'
;MAEDTPDLTLADRQIAEVISRTDKTLAAAVSSALDEATKRALEEMRAIGQEDAAPALQYFAAVVHQRMYCLMCGADPDTFEGGNPKTAYHVIRNAQNIARHYWSADIEPYPEK
;
A
#
# COMPACT_ATOMS: atom_id res chain seq x y z
N MET A 1 10.20 32.07 -14.63
CA MET A 1 9.05 31.60 -15.42
C MET A 1 8.07 31.03 -14.43
N ALA A 2 7.08 31.82 -14.02
CA ALA A 2 6.02 31.32 -13.14
C ALA A 2 5.14 30.42 -14.01
N GLU A 3 5.23 29.11 -13.81
CA GLU A 3 4.34 28.17 -14.47
C GLU A 3 2.91 28.45 -14.02
N ASP A 4 2.09 28.78 -15.00
CA ASP A 4 0.66 29.04 -14.90
C ASP A 4 -0.02 27.75 -14.42
N THR A 5 -0.03 27.55 -13.10
CA THR A 5 -0.72 26.42 -12.48
C THR A 5 -2.21 26.75 -12.59
N PRO A 6 -3.01 25.97 -13.34
CA PRO A 6 -4.41 26.31 -13.53
C PRO A 6 -5.07 26.42 -12.17
N ASP A 7 -5.72 27.55 -11.90
CA ASP A 7 -6.46 27.71 -10.66
C ASP A 7 -7.60 26.70 -10.65
N LEU A 8 -7.55 25.75 -9.72
CA LEU A 8 -8.55 24.70 -9.59
C LEU A 8 -9.91 25.36 -9.38
N THR A 9 -10.89 24.94 -10.17
CA THR A 9 -12.26 25.43 -9.99
C THR A 9 -12.76 25.06 -8.60
N LEU A 10 -13.79 25.77 -8.11
CA LEU A 10 -14.40 25.43 -6.82
C LEU A 10 -14.83 23.95 -6.76
N ALA A 11 -15.34 23.42 -7.88
CA ALA A 11 -15.72 22.02 -7.98
C ALA A 11 -14.51 21.08 -7.85
N ASP A 12 -13.40 21.37 -8.52
CA ASP A 12 -12.18 20.54 -8.43
C ASP A 12 -11.62 20.51 -7.00
N ARG A 13 -11.66 21.65 -6.30
CA ARG A 13 -11.22 21.73 -4.89
C ARG A 13 -12.12 20.89 -3.98
N GLN A 14 -13.43 20.95 -4.16
CA GLN A 14 -14.38 20.13 -3.39
C GLN A 14 -14.18 18.64 -3.64
N ILE A 15 -13.93 18.24 -4.89
CA ILE A 15 -13.63 16.85 -5.25
C ILE A 15 -12.33 16.40 -4.55
N ALA A 16 -11.26 17.19 -4.66
CA ALA A 16 -9.98 16.87 -4.03
C ALA A 16 -10.08 16.77 -2.51
N GLU A 17 -10.88 17.62 -1.87
CA GLU A 17 -11.12 17.56 -0.43
C GLU A 17 -11.86 16.28 -0.02
N VAL A 18 -12.89 15.89 -0.77
CA VAL A 18 -13.64 14.64 -0.51
C VAL A 18 -12.73 13.43 -0.65
N ILE A 19 -11.91 13.37 -1.71
CA ILE A 19 -10.94 12.29 -1.92
C ILE A 19 -9.94 12.27 -0.78
N SER A 20 -9.30 13.40 -0.46
CA SER A 20 -8.29 13.48 0.61
C SER A 20 -8.83 13.04 1.97
N ARG A 21 -10.06 13.44 2.33
CA ARG A 21 -10.70 13.00 3.58
C ARG A 21 -10.97 11.50 3.58
N THR A 22 -11.39 10.97 2.44
CA THR A 22 -11.68 9.54 2.28
C THR A 22 -10.41 8.71 2.37
N ASP A 23 -9.32 9.15 1.73
CA ASP A 23 -8.02 8.51 1.78
C ASP A 23 -7.47 8.45 3.22
N LYS A 24 -7.58 9.55 3.97
CA LYS A 24 -7.19 9.58 5.39
C LYS A 24 -8.00 8.59 6.22
N THR A 25 -9.30 8.49 5.95
CA THR A 25 -10.19 7.55 6.65
C THR A 25 -9.80 6.10 6.34
N LEU A 26 -9.53 5.79 5.08
CA LEU A 26 -9.04 4.48 4.66
C LEU A 26 -7.70 4.13 5.31
N ALA A 27 -6.74 5.05 5.30
CA ALA A 27 -5.43 4.84 5.92
C ALA A 27 -5.52 4.58 7.42
N ALA A 28 -6.41 5.30 8.13
CA ALA A 28 -6.68 5.04 9.53
C ALA A 28 -7.29 3.64 9.75
N ALA A 29 -8.27 3.25 8.93
CA ALA A 29 -8.90 1.94 9.02
C ALA A 29 -7.90 0.79 8.79
N VAL A 30 -7.02 0.91 7.79
CA VAL A 30 -5.96 -0.08 7.54
C VAL A 30 -4.99 -0.16 8.73
N SER A 31 -4.60 0.99 9.30
CA SER A 31 -3.70 1.01 10.47
C SER A 31 -4.34 0.31 11.68
N SER A 32 -5.61 0.59 11.97
CA SER A 32 -6.35 -0.08 13.04
C SER A 32 -6.50 -1.59 12.81
N ALA A 33 -6.76 -2.01 11.57
CA ALA A 33 -6.87 -3.43 11.23
C ALA A 33 -5.54 -4.19 11.42
N LEU A 34 -4.40 -3.54 11.11
CA LEU A 34 -3.08 -4.12 11.34
C LEU A 34 -2.79 -4.28 12.85
N ASP A 35 -3.12 -3.29 13.66
CA ASP A 35 -2.96 -3.36 15.12
C ASP A 35 -3.83 -4.46 15.73
N GLU A 36 -5.08 -4.57 15.29
CA GLU A 36 -6.01 -5.60 15.75
C GLU A 36 -5.53 -7.00 15.38
N ALA A 37 -5.12 -7.21 14.12
CA ALA A 37 -4.58 -8.49 13.67
C ALA A 37 -3.34 -8.91 14.47
N THR A 38 -2.44 -7.96 14.75
CA THR A 38 -1.23 -8.20 15.53
C THR A 38 -1.55 -8.62 16.97
N LYS A 39 -2.45 -7.88 17.65
CA LYS A 39 -2.87 -8.20 19.02
C LYS A 39 -3.54 -9.57 19.09
N ARG A 40 -4.47 -9.83 18.16
CA ARG A 40 -5.20 -11.08 18.11
C ARG A 40 -4.27 -12.27 17.87
N ALA A 41 -3.32 -12.15 16.94
CA ALA A 41 -2.36 -13.21 16.69
C ALA A 41 -1.49 -13.51 17.91
N LEU A 42 -1.07 -12.47 18.65
CA LEU A 42 -0.34 -12.63 19.91
C LEU A 42 -1.17 -13.36 20.97
N GLU A 43 -2.44 -12.98 21.14
CA GLU A 43 -3.36 -13.65 22.08
C GLU A 43 -3.61 -15.12 21.72
N GLU A 44 -3.87 -15.40 20.45
CA GLU A 44 -4.09 -16.78 19.97
C GLU A 44 -2.82 -17.64 20.10
N MET A 45 -1.63 -17.06 19.82
CA MET A 45 -0.35 -17.75 20.03
C MET A 45 -0.06 -18.01 21.51
N ARG A 46 -0.35 -17.06 22.40
CA ARG A 46 -0.27 -17.26 23.86
C ARG A 46 -1.17 -18.40 24.32
N ALA A 47 -2.39 -18.48 23.79
CA ALA A 47 -3.35 -19.52 24.17
C ALA A 47 -2.85 -20.94 23.86
N ILE A 48 -1.93 -21.09 22.88
CA ILE A 48 -1.28 -22.36 22.55
C ILE A 48 0.18 -22.47 23.04
N GLY A 49 0.63 -21.53 23.89
CA GLY A 49 1.98 -21.53 24.48
C GLY A 49 3.11 -21.22 23.49
N GLN A 50 2.82 -20.51 22.39
CA GLN A 50 3.77 -20.17 21.32
C GLN A 50 3.92 -18.64 21.16
N GLU A 51 3.91 -17.89 22.26
CA GLU A 51 3.97 -16.42 22.22
C GLU A 51 5.16 -15.88 21.42
N ASP A 52 6.33 -16.51 21.54
CA ASP A 52 7.54 -16.11 20.82
C ASP A 52 7.43 -16.28 19.28
N ALA A 53 6.44 -17.03 18.80
CA ALA A 53 6.15 -17.21 17.38
C ALA A 53 5.11 -16.23 16.84
N ALA A 54 4.58 -15.31 17.66
CA ALA A 54 3.59 -14.33 17.23
C ALA A 54 4.14 -13.42 16.12
N PRO A 55 3.46 -13.31 14.96
CA PRO A 55 3.91 -12.43 13.88
C PRO A 55 3.89 -10.96 14.30
N ALA A 56 4.93 -10.22 13.90
CA ALA A 56 4.97 -8.77 14.06
C ALA A 56 4.01 -8.07 13.08
N LEU A 57 3.70 -6.79 13.36
CA LEU A 57 2.85 -5.96 12.50
C LEU A 57 3.28 -5.96 11.03
N GLN A 58 4.60 -5.98 10.77
CA GLN A 58 5.17 -5.99 9.42
C GLN A 58 4.77 -7.23 8.62
N TYR A 59 4.51 -8.37 9.28
CA TYR A 59 3.99 -9.56 8.61
C TYR A 59 2.61 -9.29 8.01
N PHE A 60 1.69 -8.74 8.81
CA PHE A 60 0.34 -8.41 8.34
C PHE A 60 0.35 -7.27 7.31
N ALA A 61 1.24 -6.29 7.48
CA ALA A 61 1.44 -5.24 6.49
C ALA A 61 1.90 -5.81 5.13
N ALA A 62 2.78 -6.81 5.13
CA ALA A 62 3.20 -7.51 3.92
C ALA A 62 2.04 -8.28 3.25
N VAL A 63 1.18 -8.94 4.05
CA VAL A 63 -0.04 -9.61 3.55
C VAL A 63 -0.98 -8.61 2.88
N VAL A 64 -1.28 -7.48 3.53
CA VAL A 64 -2.12 -6.42 2.96
C VAL A 64 -1.49 -5.86 1.68
N HIS A 65 -0.18 -5.57 1.71
CA HIS A 65 0.54 -5.06 0.55
C HIS A 65 0.45 -6.02 -0.65
N GLN A 66 0.63 -7.33 -0.45
CA GLN A 66 0.53 -8.32 -1.53
C GLN A 66 -0.86 -8.34 -2.16
N ARG A 67 -1.92 -8.34 -1.34
CA ARG A 67 -3.31 -8.31 -1.84
C ARG A 67 -3.60 -7.03 -2.62
N MET A 68 -3.16 -5.88 -2.10
CA MET A 68 -3.33 -4.59 -2.77
C MET A 68 -2.52 -4.51 -4.07
N TYR A 69 -1.33 -5.11 -4.12
CA TYR A 69 -0.56 -5.23 -5.35
C TYR A 69 -1.33 -5.98 -6.42
N CYS A 70 -1.95 -7.10 -6.08
CA CYS A 70 -2.81 -7.87 -6.99
C CYS A 70 -3.99 -7.04 -7.49
N LEU A 71 -4.71 -6.37 -6.57
CA LEU A 71 -5.83 -5.49 -6.94
C LEU A 71 -5.38 -4.38 -7.91
N MET A 72 -4.27 -3.70 -7.64
CA MET A 72 -3.74 -2.67 -8.53
C MET A 72 -3.36 -3.22 -9.91
N CYS A 73 -2.88 -4.47 -9.97
CA CYS A 73 -2.52 -5.13 -11.21
C CYS A 73 -3.72 -5.77 -11.94
N GLY A 74 -4.94 -5.73 -11.37
CA GLY A 74 -6.11 -6.41 -11.91
C GLY A 74 -6.09 -7.93 -11.73
N ALA A 75 -5.23 -8.44 -10.85
CA ALA A 75 -5.19 -9.85 -10.46
C ALA A 75 -6.19 -10.15 -9.34
N ASP A 76 -6.57 -11.41 -9.24
CA ASP A 76 -7.28 -11.95 -8.07
C ASP A 76 -6.34 -11.94 -6.83
N PRO A 77 -6.73 -11.33 -5.71
CA PRO A 77 -5.86 -11.26 -4.52
C PRO A 77 -5.69 -12.57 -3.73
N ASP A 78 -6.54 -13.56 -3.97
CA ASP A 78 -6.52 -14.86 -3.32
C ASP A 78 -5.77 -15.91 -4.15
N THR A 79 -5.81 -15.82 -5.48
CA THR A 79 -5.15 -16.79 -6.39
C THR A 79 -3.92 -16.23 -7.12
N PHE A 80 -3.76 -14.90 -7.16
CA PHE A 80 -2.75 -14.17 -7.94
C PHE A 80 -2.91 -14.24 -9.47
N GLU A 81 -3.99 -14.85 -9.97
CA GLU A 81 -4.23 -15.02 -11.40
C GLU A 81 -4.86 -13.77 -12.05
N GLY A 82 -4.74 -13.67 -13.39
CA GLY A 82 -5.44 -12.65 -14.18
C GLY A 82 -4.79 -11.26 -14.24
N GLY A 83 -3.66 -11.05 -13.58
CA GLY A 83 -2.98 -9.75 -13.52
C GLY A 83 -2.46 -9.22 -14.86
N ASN A 84 -2.37 -7.90 -14.97
CA ASN A 84 -1.77 -7.17 -16.09
C ASN A 84 -0.27 -6.94 -15.84
N PRO A 85 0.63 -7.55 -16.65
CA PRO A 85 2.07 -7.42 -16.46
C PRO A 85 2.57 -5.97 -16.62
N LYS A 86 1.96 -5.18 -17.50
CA LYS A 86 2.36 -3.78 -17.72
C LYS A 86 2.09 -2.94 -16.47
N THR A 87 0.91 -3.10 -15.87
CA THR A 87 0.57 -2.43 -14.61
C THR A 87 1.48 -2.88 -13.47
N ALA A 88 1.77 -4.18 -13.39
CA ALA A 88 2.69 -4.76 -12.42
C ALA A 88 4.08 -4.09 -12.46
N TYR A 89 4.63 -3.89 -13.67
CA TYR A 89 5.91 -3.19 -13.84
C TYR A 89 5.85 -1.71 -13.42
N HIS A 90 4.76 -1.01 -13.74
CA HIS A 90 4.61 0.38 -13.32
C HIS A 90 4.52 0.54 -11.80
N VAL A 91 3.84 -0.38 -11.09
CA VAL A 91 3.76 -0.35 -9.62
C VAL A 91 5.12 -0.63 -8.99
N ILE A 92 5.89 -1.60 -9.51
CA ILE A 92 7.26 -1.87 -9.05
C ILE A 92 8.14 -0.63 -9.22
N ARG A 93 8.09 0.00 -10.39
CA ARG A 93 8.89 1.21 -10.67
C ARG A 93 8.48 2.36 -9.76
N ASN A 94 7.19 2.52 -9.46
CA ASN A 94 6.72 3.52 -8.50
C ASN A 94 7.35 3.29 -7.12
N ALA A 95 7.36 2.05 -6.62
CA ALA A 95 8.00 1.71 -5.35
C ALA A 95 9.51 1.97 -5.37
N GLN A 96 10.21 1.61 -6.46
CA GLN A 96 11.63 1.91 -6.63
C GLN A 96 11.90 3.43 -6.62
N ASN A 97 11.04 4.22 -7.27
CA ASN A 97 11.17 5.67 -7.30
C ASN A 97 10.96 6.31 -5.93
N ILE A 98 9.97 5.84 -5.15
CA ILE A 98 9.77 6.29 -3.77
C ILE A 98 11.02 6.00 -2.94
N ALA A 99 11.53 4.77 -3.01
CA ALA A 99 12.70 4.38 -2.23
C ALA A 99 13.96 5.18 -2.62
N ARG A 100 14.18 5.39 -3.91
CA ARG A 100 15.29 6.22 -4.40
C ARG A 100 15.15 7.67 -3.95
N HIS A 101 13.97 8.26 -4.10
CA HIS A 101 13.76 9.68 -3.84
C HIS A 101 13.74 10.03 -2.35
N TYR A 102 13.01 9.26 -1.54
CA TYR A 102 12.79 9.58 -0.13
C TYR A 102 13.79 8.90 0.81
N TRP A 103 14.39 7.78 0.40
CA TRP A 103 15.31 7.00 1.25
C TRP A 103 16.71 6.84 0.66
N SER A 104 16.99 7.49 -0.48
CA SER A 104 18.29 7.44 -1.17
C SER A 104 18.74 6.01 -1.50
N ALA A 105 17.78 5.10 -1.72
CA ALA A 105 18.10 3.71 -2.03
C ALA A 105 18.77 3.58 -3.40
N ASP A 106 19.91 2.89 -3.44
CA ASP A 106 20.60 2.54 -4.68
C ASP A 106 20.02 1.22 -5.23
N ILE A 107 18.96 1.35 -6.02
CA ILE A 107 18.22 0.23 -6.60
C ILE A 107 18.32 0.32 -8.12
N GLU A 108 18.82 -0.75 -8.73
CA GLU A 108 18.81 -0.92 -10.18
C GLU A 108 17.37 -0.80 -10.71
N PRO A 109 17.08 0.14 -11.62
CA PRO A 109 15.75 0.29 -12.19
C PRO A 109 15.30 -1.02 -12.84
N TYR A 110 14.07 -1.46 -12.54
CA TYR A 110 13.52 -2.62 -13.23
C TYR A 110 13.36 -2.29 -14.73
N PRO A 111 13.82 -3.16 -15.64
CA PRO A 111 13.89 -2.83 -17.07
C PRO A 111 12.52 -2.47 -17.64
N GLU A 112 12.51 -1.52 -18.57
CA GLU A 112 11.34 -1.24 -19.39
C GLU A 112 11.18 -2.38 -20.40
N LYS A 113 10.13 -3.20 -20.23
CA LYS A 113 9.67 -4.10 -21.30
C LYS A 113 8.70 -3.36 -22.20
#